data_AF-A0A6J8A8C6-F1
#
_entry.id   AF-A0A6J8A8C6-F1
#
_cell.length_a   1.000
_cell.length_b   1.000
_cell.length_c   1.000
_cell.angle_alpha   90.00
_cell.angle_beta   90.00
_cell.angle_gamma   90.00
#
_symmetry.space_group_name_H-M   'P 1'
#
loop_
_entity.id
_entity.type
_entity.pdbx_description
1 polymer ?
#
loop_
_entity_poly.entity_id
_entity_poly.type
_entity_poly.pdbx_seq_one_letter_code
_entity_poly.pdbx_strand_id
1 'polypeptide(L)'
;MEENVEHILDLNDDWLVFKNTIELLSKDASELIEGNIFYQEFTKKDEVFNSLFIDNDPDEELNLLTIEALHIILINVLIIIERQLSDCLPSGIFNENTKGVHKDLRVESRTVSTTNIVSERDFANLDRLRREKPNANTIALEGINLFSNNKTLKWLDSMSVEKKRGYLK
;
A
#
# COMPACT_ATOMS: atom_id res chain seq x y z
N MET A 1 -15.16 7.16 -12.86
CA MET A 1 -14.97 8.26 -11.89
C MET A 1 -13.60 8.04 -11.31
N GLU A 2 -12.64 8.92 -11.60
CA GLU A 2 -11.40 8.96 -10.82
C GLU A 2 -11.79 9.58 -9.49
N GLU A 3 -11.95 8.76 -8.46
CA GLU A 3 -12.09 9.27 -7.10
C GLU A 3 -10.78 9.97 -6.73
N ASN A 4 -10.87 11.25 -6.43
CA ASN A 4 -9.78 12.05 -5.86
C ASN A 4 -9.49 11.53 -4.46
N VAL A 5 -8.76 10.41 -4.37
CA VAL A 5 -8.23 9.90 -3.12
C VAL A 5 -7.06 10.81 -2.74
N GLU A 6 -7.34 11.82 -1.90
CA GLU A 6 -6.31 12.75 -1.43
C GLU A 6 -5.27 12.07 -0.54
N HIS A 7 -5.66 11.01 0.19
CA HIS A 7 -4.76 10.28 1.07
C HIS A 7 -5.08 8.78 1.07
N ILE A 8 -4.05 7.93 1.09
CA ILE A 8 -4.19 6.46 1.10
C ILE A 8 -5.03 5.94 2.29
N LEU A 9 -5.06 6.69 3.37
CA LEU A 9 -5.85 6.38 4.57
C LEU A 9 -7.36 6.60 4.37
N ASP A 10 -7.77 7.37 3.36
CA ASP A 10 -9.17 7.61 3.05
C ASP A 10 -9.81 6.34 2.43
N LEU A 11 -9.00 5.46 1.83
CA LEU A 11 -9.43 4.16 1.31
C LEU A 11 -9.82 3.16 2.41
N ASN A 12 -9.51 3.43 3.68
CA ASN A 12 -9.68 2.43 4.72
C ASN A 12 -11.14 2.16 5.08
N ASP A 13 -12.01 3.15 4.91
CA ASP A 13 -13.45 2.92 5.04
C ASP A 13 -13.95 1.98 3.91
N ASP A 14 -13.46 2.14 2.67
CA ASP A 14 -13.79 1.24 1.55
C ASP A 14 -13.23 -0.17 1.78
N TRP A 15 -12.00 -0.28 2.29
CA TRP A 15 -11.40 -1.57 2.66
C TRP A 15 -12.18 -2.29 3.77
N LEU A 16 -12.78 -1.55 4.70
CA LEU A 16 -13.59 -2.12 5.76
C LEU A 16 -14.88 -2.73 5.21
N VAL A 17 -15.58 -1.98 4.35
CA VAL A 17 -16.76 -2.49 3.65
C VAL A 17 -16.36 -3.74 2.86
N PHE A 18 -15.19 -3.73 2.22
CA PHE A 18 -14.74 -4.81 1.35
C PHE A 18 -14.46 -6.07 2.16
N LYS A 19 -13.72 -5.91 3.26
CA LYS A 19 -13.44 -7.00 4.19
C LYS A 19 -14.73 -7.61 4.72
N ASN A 20 -15.66 -6.80 5.22
CA ASN A 20 -16.91 -7.29 5.81
C ASN A 20 -17.75 -8.05 4.78
N THR A 21 -17.81 -7.55 3.56
CA THR A 21 -18.47 -8.20 2.42
C THR A 21 -17.83 -9.55 2.10
N ILE A 22 -16.51 -9.61 1.94
CA ILE A 22 -15.81 -10.85 1.63
C ILE A 22 -15.96 -11.84 2.79
N GLU A 23 -15.95 -11.38 4.04
CA GLU A 23 -16.15 -12.26 5.19
C GLU A 23 -17.56 -12.89 5.19
N LEU A 24 -18.59 -12.11 4.83
CA LEU A 24 -19.95 -12.61 4.70
C LEU A 24 -20.06 -13.62 3.55
N LEU A 25 -19.53 -13.27 2.38
CA LEU A 25 -19.52 -14.12 1.19
C LEU A 25 -18.69 -15.39 1.35
N SER A 26 -17.63 -15.32 2.16
CA SER A 26 -16.83 -16.50 2.49
C SER A 26 -17.60 -17.48 3.37
N LYS A 27 -18.73 -17.09 3.99
CA LYS A 27 -19.59 -18.01 4.75
C LYS A 27 -20.70 -18.58 3.87
N ASP A 28 -21.24 -17.75 2.98
CA ASP A 28 -22.26 -18.15 2.01
C ASP A 28 -22.09 -17.37 0.70
N ALA A 29 -21.71 -18.08 -0.36
CA ALA A 29 -21.53 -17.52 -1.70
C ALA A 29 -22.78 -17.70 -2.60
N SER A 30 -23.89 -18.21 -2.06
CA SER A 30 -25.12 -18.47 -2.84
C SER A 30 -25.65 -17.19 -3.49
N GLU A 31 -25.58 -16.06 -2.77
CA GLU A 31 -26.03 -14.75 -3.26
C GLU A 31 -25.24 -14.27 -4.50
N LEU A 32 -23.96 -14.69 -4.67
CA LEU A 32 -23.17 -14.34 -5.85
C LEU A 32 -23.71 -14.99 -7.12
N ILE A 33 -24.20 -16.24 -7.03
CA ILE A 33 -24.74 -16.97 -8.18
C ILE A 33 -26.08 -16.37 -8.62
N GLU A 34 -26.86 -15.86 -7.66
CA GLU A 34 -28.09 -15.12 -7.91
C GLU A 34 -27.85 -13.72 -8.52
N GLY A 35 -26.59 -13.31 -8.67
CA GLY A 35 -26.22 -11.99 -9.19
C GLY A 35 -26.41 -10.84 -8.20
N ASN A 36 -26.64 -11.17 -6.91
CA ASN A 36 -26.67 -10.20 -5.83
C ASN A 36 -25.24 -9.86 -5.44
N ILE A 37 -24.78 -8.73 -5.95
CA ILE A 37 -23.41 -8.26 -5.72
C ILE A 37 -23.43 -7.14 -4.69
N PHE A 38 -22.52 -7.26 -3.75
CA PHE A 38 -22.43 -6.45 -2.55
C PHE A 38 -21.80 -5.07 -2.81
N TYR A 39 -21.04 -4.94 -3.91
CA TYR A 39 -20.43 -3.69 -4.37
C TYR A 39 -21.20 -3.07 -5.54
N GLN A 40 -22.50 -2.85 -5.37
CA GLN A 40 -23.35 -2.34 -6.47
C GLN A 40 -22.87 -0.98 -6.99
N GLU A 41 -22.32 -0.14 -6.12
CA GLU A 41 -21.83 1.20 -6.47
C GLU A 41 -20.62 1.17 -7.41
N PHE A 42 -19.80 0.12 -7.33
CA PHE A 42 -18.58 -0.04 -8.13
C PHE A 42 -18.73 -1.06 -9.26
N THR A 43 -19.83 -1.80 -9.29
CA THR A 43 -20.06 -2.86 -10.28
C THR A 43 -20.72 -2.26 -11.52
N LYS A 44 -19.96 -2.18 -12.60
CA LYS A 44 -20.51 -1.84 -13.91
C LYS A 44 -21.20 -3.06 -14.51
N LYS A 45 -22.53 -2.99 -14.65
CA LYS A 45 -23.32 -4.02 -15.34
C LYS A 45 -23.22 -3.85 -16.85
N ASP A 46 -22.20 -4.44 -17.46
CA ASP A 46 -22.01 -4.46 -18.91
C ASP A 46 -22.27 -5.85 -19.52
N GLU A 47 -21.98 -6.04 -20.80
CA GLU A 47 -22.19 -7.32 -21.48
C GLU A 47 -21.36 -8.44 -20.84
N VAL A 48 -20.14 -8.14 -20.38
CA VAL A 48 -19.26 -9.11 -19.70
C VAL A 48 -19.88 -9.50 -18.36
N PHE A 49 -20.37 -8.52 -17.60
CA PHE A 49 -21.08 -8.77 -16.36
C PHE A 49 -22.27 -9.73 -16.56
N ASN A 50 -23.14 -9.40 -17.51
CA ASN A 50 -24.32 -10.21 -17.78
C ASN A 50 -23.93 -11.61 -18.24
N SER A 51 -22.85 -11.75 -19.02
CA SER A 51 -22.36 -13.05 -19.53
C SER A 51 -21.98 -14.04 -18.43
N LEU A 52 -21.63 -13.58 -17.24
CA LEU A 52 -21.35 -14.44 -16.09
C LEU A 52 -22.59 -15.20 -15.61
N PHE A 53 -23.78 -14.76 -15.97
CA PHE A 53 -25.07 -15.32 -15.52
C PHE A 53 -25.92 -15.88 -16.68
N ILE A 54 -25.45 -15.79 -17.94
CA ILE A 54 -26.21 -16.22 -19.13
C ILE A 54 -26.45 -17.73 -19.11
N ASP A 55 -25.48 -18.50 -18.63
CA ASP A 55 -25.51 -19.96 -18.60
C ASP A 55 -25.87 -20.53 -17.21
N ASN A 56 -26.62 -19.76 -16.39
CA ASN A 56 -27.27 -20.28 -15.19
C ASN A 56 -28.42 -21.23 -15.58
N ASP A 57 -28.08 -22.33 -16.25
CA ASP A 57 -28.95 -23.50 -16.37
C ASP A 57 -29.23 -24.00 -14.93
N PRO A 58 -30.41 -24.58 -14.64
CA PRO A 58 -30.74 -25.12 -13.33
C PRO A 58 -29.99 -26.44 -13.05
N ASP A 59 -28.72 -26.51 -13.42
CA ASP A 59 -27.81 -27.57 -13.02
C ASP A 59 -27.41 -27.33 -11.55
N GLU A 60 -28.17 -27.95 -10.65
CA GLU A 60 -27.93 -27.89 -9.21
C GLU A 60 -26.52 -28.38 -8.84
N GLU A 61 -25.94 -29.33 -9.59
CA GLU A 61 -24.61 -29.87 -9.33
C GLU A 61 -23.52 -28.85 -9.70
N LEU A 62 -23.63 -28.24 -10.88
CA LEU A 62 -22.69 -27.19 -11.30
C LEU A 62 -22.75 -25.96 -10.39
N ASN A 63 -23.95 -25.56 -9.96
CA ASN A 63 -24.13 -24.46 -9.02
C ASN A 63 -23.47 -24.77 -7.67
N LEU A 64 -23.67 -25.97 -7.14
CA LEU A 64 -23.05 -26.39 -5.88
C LEU A 64 -21.51 -26.37 -5.97
N LEU A 65 -20.94 -26.92 -7.04
CA LEU A 65 -19.49 -26.89 -7.28
C LEU A 65 -18.96 -25.46 -7.41
N THR A 66 -19.75 -24.57 -8.03
CA THR A 66 -19.40 -23.15 -8.19
C THR A 66 -19.42 -22.42 -6.84
N ILE A 67 -20.42 -22.68 -5.97
CA ILE A 67 -20.46 -22.15 -4.60
C ILE A 67 -19.23 -22.60 -3.81
N GLU A 68 -18.89 -23.89 -3.87
CA GLU A 68 -17.72 -24.43 -3.17
C GLU A 68 -16.42 -23.79 -3.67
N ALA A 69 -16.26 -23.65 -4.99
CA ALA A 69 -15.10 -22.98 -5.58
C ALA A 69 -15.01 -21.51 -5.15
N LEU A 70 -16.12 -20.77 -5.19
CA LEU A 70 -16.19 -19.38 -4.76
C LEU A 70 -15.83 -19.24 -3.29
N HIS A 71 -16.33 -20.12 -2.42
CA HIS A 71 -16.01 -20.14 -1.00
C HIS A 71 -14.50 -20.26 -0.77
N ILE A 72 -13.82 -21.19 -1.45
CA ILE A 72 -12.36 -21.35 -1.36
C ILE A 72 -11.63 -20.08 -1.85
N ILE A 73 -12.07 -19.51 -2.98
CA ILE A 73 -11.46 -18.30 -3.54
C ILE A 73 -11.61 -17.13 -2.57
N LEU A 74 -12.81 -16.92 -2.02
CA LEU A 74 -13.14 -15.82 -1.11
C LEU A 74 -12.37 -15.91 0.21
N ILE A 75 -12.19 -17.11 0.77
CA ILE A 75 -11.32 -17.32 1.94
C ILE A 75 -9.88 -16.88 1.64
N ASN A 76 -9.34 -17.25 0.47
CA ASN A 76 -7.98 -16.87 0.10
C ASN A 76 -7.86 -15.35 -0.11
N VAL A 77 -8.87 -14.74 -0.74
CA VAL A 77 -8.94 -13.27 -0.88
C VAL A 77 -8.99 -12.59 0.49
N LEU A 78 -9.77 -13.11 1.44
CA LEU A 78 -9.83 -12.59 2.80
C LEU A 78 -8.45 -12.62 3.48
N ILE A 79 -7.73 -13.73 3.37
CA ILE A 79 -6.36 -13.86 3.93
C ILE A 79 -5.41 -12.82 3.32
N ILE A 80 -5.50 -12.58 2.01
CA ILE A 80 -4.67 -11.57 1.34
C ILE A 80 -4.99 -10.17 1.87
N ILE A 81 -6.27 -9.83 1.99
CA ILE A 81 -6.71 -8.53 2.53
C ILE A 81 -6.21 -8.35 3.96
N GLU A 82 -6.36 -9.36 4.82
CA GLU A 82 -5.91 -9.27 6.21
C GLU A 82 -4.39 -9.09 6.32
N ARG A 83 -3.61 -9.73 5.44
CA ARG A 83 -2.17 -9.50 5.36
C ARG A 83 -1.84 -8.08 4.91
N GLN A 84 -2.48 -7.58 3.86
CA GLN A 84 -2.26 -6.21 3.38
C GLN A 84 -2.64 -5.17 4.45
N LEU A 85 -3.74 -5.38 5.16
CA LEU A 85 -4.14 -4.53 6.28
C LEU A 85 -3.11 -4.61 7.41
N SER A 86 -2.53 -5.78 7.70
CA SER A 86 -1.46 -5.92 8.69
C SER A 86 -0.18 -5.15 8.34
N ASP A 87 0.14 -5.05 7.05
CA ASP A 87 1.32 -4.32 6.58
C ASP A 87 1.10 -2.80 6.59
N CYS A 88 -0.15 -2.36 6.35
CA CYS A 88 -0.49 -0.95 6.18
C CYS A 88 -1.02 -0.27 7.46
N LEU A 89 -1.46 -1.04 8.47
CA LEU A 89 -2.04 -0.53 9.70
C LEU A 89 -1.33 -1.06 10.96
N PRO A 90 -1.09 -0.19 11.96
CA PRO A 90 -0.69 -0.65 13.28
C PRO A 90 -1.74 -1.63 13.81
N SER A 91 -1.32 -2.85 14.16
CA SER A 91 -2.18 -3.96 14.61
C SER A 91 -3.04 -4.65 13.54
N GLY A 92 -2.99 -4.25 12.27
CA GLY A 92 -3.69 -4.93 11.16
C GLY A 92 -5.22 -4.93 11.20
N ILE A 93 -5.82 -4.07 12.04
CA ILE A 93 -7.26 -3.97 12.21
C ILE A 93 -7.69 -2.52 11.98
N PHE A 94 -8.50 -2.31 10.95
CA PHE A 94 -9.29 -1.10 10.82
C PHE A 94 -10.66 -1.34 11.43
N ASN A 95 -10.98 -0.63 12.52
CA ASN A 95 -12.29 -0.63 13.16
C ASN A 95 -12.61 0.79 13.68
N GLU A 96 -13.83 1.01 14.18
CA GLU A 96 -14.21 2.32 14.73
C GLU A 96 -13.26 2.82 15.84
N ASN A 97 -12.64 1.89 16.57
CA ASN A 97 -11.70 2.20 17.65
C ASN A 97 -10.31 2.63 17.14
N THR A 98 -9.90 2.27 15.92
CA THR A 98 -8.62 2.68 15.31
C THR A 98 -8.72 3.95 14.46
N LYS A 99 -9.92 4.52 14.28
CA LYS A 99 -10.12 5.83 13.62
C LYS A 99 -9.38 6.98 14.31
N GLY A 100 -9.10 6.87 15.61
CA GLY A 100 -8.27 7.84 16.36
C GLY A 100 -6.79 7.79 15.97
N VAL A 101 -6.22 6.57 15.92
CA VAL A 101 -4.82 6.30 15.51
C VAL A 101 -4.55 6.79 14.08
N HIS A 102 -5.57 6.77 13.24
CA HIS A 102 -5.57 7.30 11.88
C HIS A 102 -5.23 8.79 11.79
N LYS A 103 -5.65 9.61 12.76
CA LYS A 103 -5.33 11.05 12.76
C LYS A 103 -3.85 11.27 13.05
N ASP A 104 -3.29 10.50 13.98
CA ASP A 104 -1.88 10.59 14.34
C ASP A 104 -0.99 10.12 13.18
N LEU A 105 -1.34 9.00 12.53
CA LEU A 105 -0.66 8.55 11.31
C LEU A 105 -0.72 9.56 10.18
N ARG A 106 -1.83 10.28 10.02
CA ARG A 106 -1.95 11.34 9.01
C ARG A 106 -1.09 12.56 9.33
N VAL A 107 -0.85 12.84 10.61
CA VAL A 107 0.07 13.91 11.02
C VAL A 107 1.53 13.48 10.80
N GLU A 108 1.87 12.23 11.11
CA GLU A 108 3.20 11.68 10.87
C GLU A 108 3.52 11.58 9.37
N SER A 109 2.58 11.07 8.56
CA SER A 109 2.75 10.89 7.11
C SER A 109 2.92 12.20 6.35
N ARG A 110 2.45 13.34 6.87
CA ARG A 110 2.68 14.67 6.27
C ARG A 110 4.15 15.03 6.14
N THR A 111 5.00 14.45 6.97
CA THR A 111 6.45 14.69 6.91
C THR A 111 7.12 13.88 5.80
N VAL A 112 6.44 12.88 5.27
CA VAL A 112 6.93 12.01 4.19
C VAL A 112 6.54 12.61 2.84
N SER A 113 7.51 12.64 1.92
CA SER A 113 7.24 13.05 0.54
C SER A 113 6.29 12.05 -0.14
N THR A 114 5.24 12.55 -0.79
CA THR A 114 4.35 11.74 -1.64
C THR A 114 5.02 11.23 -2.91
N THR A 115 6.20 11.78 -3.24
CA THR A 115 6.96 11.42 -4.43
C THR A 115 8.27 10.73 -4.05
N ASN A 116 8.66 9.74 -4.84
CA ASN A 116 9.89 8.97 -4.63
C ASN A 116 11.17 9.68 -5.13
N ILE A 117 11.08 10.99 -5.44
CA ILE A 117 12.15 11.79 -6.04
C ILE A 117 13.45 11.76 -5.23
N VAL A 118 13.35 11.67 -3.90
CA VAL A 118 14.52 11.66 -3.02
C VAL A 118 15.37 10.41 -3.25
N SER A 119 14.75 9.23 -3.32
CA SER A 119 15.49 7.98 -3.53
C SER A 119 16.03 7.89 -4.96
N GLU A 120 15.27 8.32 -5.96
CA GLU A 120 15.70 8.36 -7.36
C GLU A 120 16.94 9.25 -7.52
N ARG A 121 16.93 10.43 -6.89
CA ARG A 121 18.09 11.32 -6.88
C ARG A 121 19.29 10.68 -6.20
N ASP A 122 19.08 9.96 -5.10
CA ASP A 122 20.15 9.25 -4.40
C ASP A 122 20.76 8.14 -5.24
N PHE A 123 19.93 7.36 -5.93
CA PHE A 123 20.40 6.35 -6.89
C PHE A 123 21.17 6.97 -8.05
N ALA A 124 20.68 8.07 -8.63
CA ALA A 124 21.38 8.78 -9.69
C ALA A 124 22.75 9.31 -9.22
N ASN A 125 22.83 9.83 -7.99
CA ASN A 125 24.08 10.30 -7.40
C ASN A 125 25.06 9.14 -7.15
N LEU A 126 24.58 8.01 -6.63
CA LEU A 126 25.40 6.81 -6.42
C LEU A 126 25.91 6.22 -7.73
N ASP A 127 25.06 6.16 -8.76
CA ASP A 127 25.47 5.69 -10.08
C ASP A 127 26.57 6.58 -10.68
N ARG A 128 26.42 7.91 -10.58
CA ARG A 128 27.48 8.85 -10.97
C ARG A 128 28.76 8.62 -10.17
N LEU A 129 28.67 8.56 -8.84
CA LEU A 129 29.83 8.38 -7.96
C LEU A 129 30.57 7.07 -8.24
N ARG A 130 29.85 6.00 -8.57
CA ARG A 130 30.44 4.71 -8.92
C ARG A 130 31.23 4.77 -10.23
N ARG A 131 30.77 5.56 -11.21
CA ARG A 131 31.51 5.80 -12.47
C ARG A 131 32.74 6.68 -12.27
N GLU A 132 32.63 7.71 -11.44
CA GLU A 132 33.75 8.63 -11.15
C GLU A 132 34.82 7.99 -10.26
N LYS A 133 34.41 7.12 -9.33
CA LYS A 133 35.28 6.48 -8.33
C LYS A 133 35.04 4.96 -8.30
N PRO A 134 35.40 4.22 -9.36
CA PRO A 134 35.11 2.80 -9.48
C PRO A 134 35.80 1.93 -8.42
N ASN A 135 36.90 2.42 -7.85
CA ASN A 135 37.66 1.72 -6.81
C ASN A 135 37.18 2.05 -5.38
N ALA A 136 36.21 2.94 -5.22
CA ALA A 136 35.66 3.26 -3.91
C ALA A 136 34.67 2.17 -3.46
N ASN A 137 34.74 1.80 -2.19
CA ASN A 137 33.77 0.89 -1.60
C ASN A 137 32.38 1.56 -1.54
N THR A 138 31.31 0.78 -1.73
CA THR A 138 29.91 1.23 -1.64
C THR A 138 29.63 2.01 -0.36
N ILE A 139 30.14 1.54 0.79
CA ILE A 139 29.97 2.24 2.09
C ILE A 139 30.54 3.67 2.04
N ALA A 140 31.69 3.86 1.39
CA ALA A 140 32.30 5.18 1.26
C ALA A 140 31.48 6.09 0.34
N LEU A 141 30.89 5.54 -0.73
CA LEU A 141 30.03 6.29 -1.65
C LEU A 141 28.70 6.70 -0.99
N GLU A 142 28.08 5.81 -0.22
CA GLU A 142 26.91 6.10 0.59
C GLU A 142 27.21 7.18 1.63
N GLY A 143 28.37 7.11 2.29
CA GLY A 143 28.82 8.15 3.22
C GLY A 143 28.94 9.53 2.58
N ILE A 144 29.45 9.60 1.34
CA ILE A 144 29.50 10.86 0.57
C ILE A 144 28.08 11.37 0.29
N ASN A 145 27.17 10.48 -0.13
CA ASN A 145 25.80 10.88 -0.43
C ASN A 145 25.05 11.38 0.83
N LEU A 146 25.21 10.68 1.95
CA LEU A 146 24.70 11.09 3.28
C LEU A 146 25.24 12.46 3.70
N PHE A 147 26.55 12.67 3.55
CA PHE A 147 27.19 13.94 3.89
C PHE A 147 26.63 15.11 3.06
N SER A 148 26.36 14.87 1.78
CA SER A 148 25.72 15.83 0.88
C SER A 148 24.29 16.14 1.29
N ASN A 149 23.46 15.09 1.49
CA ASN A 149 22.03 15.21 1.79
C ASN A 149 21.77 15.90 3.14
N ASN A 150 22.58 15.59 4.15
CA ASN A 150 22.47 16.21 5.48
C ASN A 150 23.02 17.65 5.53
N LYS A 151 23.52 18.18 4.40
CA LYS A 151 24.15 19.50 4.31
C LYS A 151 25.25 19.67 5.36
N THR A 152 25.97 18.59 5.68
CA THR A 152 26.95 18.55 6.76
C THR A 152 28.06 19.57 6.54
N LEU A 153 28.43 19.84 5.28
CA LEU A 153 29.39 20.91 4.95
C LEU A 153 28.88 22.30 5.36
N LYS A 154 27.63 22.64 5.04
CA LYS A 154 27.03 23.93 5.42
C LYS A 154 26.93 24.08 6.93
N TRP A 155 26.61 23.00 7.63
CA TRP A 155 26.60 22.96 9.09
C TRP A 155 28.01 23.17 9.65
N LEU A 156 29.02 22.46 9.13
CA LEU A 156 30.43 22.63 9.53
C LEU A 156 30.94 24.05 9.27
N ASP A 157 30.53 24.68 8.16
CA ASP A 157 30.91 26.06 7.81
C ASP A 157 30.21 27.12 8.68
N SER A 158 29.09 26.77 9.31
CA SER A 158 28.40 27.65 10.28
C SER A 158 29.05 27.64 11.68
N MET A 159 30.00 26.74 11.94
CA MET A 159 30.67 26.61 13.24
C MET A 159 31.95 27.45 13.34
N SER A 160 32.36 27.78 14.57
CA SER A 160 33.66 28.41 14.82
C SER A 160 34.82 27.46 14.47
N VAL A 161 35.96 28.05 14.11
CA VAL A 161 37.15 27.31 13.66
C VAL A 161 37.68 26.36 14.75
N GLU A 162 37.60 26.76 16.03
CA GLU A 162 38.03 25.92 17.15
C GLU A 162 37.17 24.67 17.28
N LYS A 163 35.84 24.81 17.13
CA LYS A 163 34.89 23.70 17.26
C LYS A 163 34.98 22.75 16.06
N LYS A 164 35.20 23.28 14.86
CA LYS A 164 35.39 22.50 13.63
C LYS A 164 36.62 21.58 13.70
N ARG A 165 37.73 22.06 14.28
CA ARG A 165 38.95 21.24 14.50
C ARG A 165 38.75 20.08 15.47
N GLY A 166 37.78 20.18 16.39
CA GLY A 166 37.45 19.10 17.32
C GLY A 166 36.85 17.87 16.64
N TYR A 167 36.14 18.05 15.52
CA TYR A 167 35.44 16.99 14.79
C TYR A 167 36.23 16.40 13.61
N LEU A 168 37.25 17.10 13.10
CA LEU A 168 38.04 16.70 11.93
C LEU A 168 39.39 16.04 12.29
N LYS A 169 39.43 15.27 13.37
CA LYS A 169 40.64 14.53 13.79
C LYS A 169 40.77 13.20 13.07
#